data_AF-A0A967JJB8-F1
#
_entry.id   AF-A0A967JJB8-F1
#
_cell.length_a   1.000
_cell.length_b   1.000
_cell.length_c   1.000
_cell.angle_alpha   90.00
_cell.angle_beta   90.00
_cell.angle_gamma   90.00
#
_symmetry.space_group_name_H-M   'P 1'
#
loop_
_entity.id
_entity.type
_entity.pdbx_description
1 polymer ?
#
loop_
_entity_poly.entity_id
_entity_poly.type
_entity_poly.pdbx_seq_one_letter_code
_entity_poly.pdbx_strand_id
1 'polypeptide(L)' 'LIMRGNGGTVSAGLVAETAVNTVMSGPASGVMAAAHAARAAHVENVITYDMGGTSCDVGLITGGVPAV' A
#
# COMPACT_ATOMS: atom_id res chain seq x y z
N LEU A 1 -3.41 -15.52 1.41
CA LEU A 1 -3.21 -14.32 2.25
C LEU A 1 -3.90 -13.15 1.56
N ILE A 2 -4.44 -12.20 2.31
CA ILE A 2 -5.14 -11.00 1.81
C ILE A 2 -4.46 -9.77 2.39
N MET A 3 -4.29 -8.73 1.57
CA MET A 3 -3.68 -7.46 1.95
C MET A 3 -4.64 -6.64 2.83
N ARG A 4 -4.11 -5.98 3.85
CA ARG A 4 -4.82 -5.04 4.71
C ARG A 4 -4.53 -3.60 4.30
N GLY A 5 -5.38 -2.67 4.72
CA GLY A 5 -5.17 -1.24 4.48
C GLY A 5 -3.89 -0.65 5.11
N ASN A 6 -3.31 -1.33 6.09
CA ASN A 6 -2.06 -0.91 6.75
C ASN A 6 -0.78 -1.49 6.11
N GLY A 7 -0.87 -2.11 4.94
CA GLY A 7 0.27 -2.69 4.22
C GLY A 7 0.72 -4.08 4.70
N GLY A 8 0.08 -4.66 5.72
CA GLY A 8 0.29 -6.04 6.17
C GLY A 8 -0.61 -7.06 5.45
N THR A 9 -0.39 -8.36 5.68
CA THR A 9 -1.26 -9.43 5.16
C THR A 9 -1.84 -10.32 6.25
N VAL A 10 -2.98 -10.96 5.96
CA VAL A 10 -3.72 -11.84 6.88
C VAL A 10 -4.29 -13.05 6.16
N SER A 11 -4.60 -14.13 6.87
CA SER A 11 -5.29 -15.30 6.32
C SER A 11 -6.71 -14.95 5.84
N ALA A 12 -7.16 -15.59 4.76
CA ALA A 12 -8.49 -15.34 4.19
C ALA A 12 -9.63 -15.69 5.17
N GLY A 13 -9.45 -16.75 5.97
CA GLY A 13 -10.43 -17.14 6.99
C GLY A 13 -10.66 -16.03 8.03
N LEU A 14 -9.60 -15.37 8.51
CA LEU A 14 -9.72 -14.29 9.49
C LEU A 14 -10.26 -12.98 8.89
N VAL A 15 -10.06 -12.77 7.58
CA VAL A 15 -10.65 -11.63 6.86
C VAL A 15 -12.16 -11.75 6.75
N ALA A 16 -12.69 -12.97 6.62
CA ALA A 16 -14.14 -13.17 6.55
C ALA A 16 -14.86 -12.61 7.80
N GLU A 17 -14.20 -12.62 8.95
CA GLU A 17 -14.71 -12.05 10.21
C GLU A 17 -14.37 -10.56 10.39
N THR A 18 -13.39 -10.04 9.66
CA THR A 18 -12.84 -8.68 9.85
C THR A 18 -12.66 -7.91 8.53
N ALA A 19 -13.62 -8.04 7.62
CA ALA A 19 -13.52 -7.56 6.24
C ALA A 19 -13.24 -6.06 6.11
N VAL A 20 -13.69 -5.23 7.07
CA VAL A 20 -13.39 -3.79 7.10
C VAL A 20 -11.88 -3.49 7.08
N ASN A 21 -11.03 -4.40 7.58
CA ASN A 21 -9.58 -4.22 7.59
C ASN A 21 -8.93 -4.31 6.19
N THR A 22 -9.68 -4.72 5.16
CA THR A 22 -9.19 -4.76 3.77
C THR A 22 -9.53 -3.50 2.99
N VAL A 23 -10.29 -2.56 3.58
CA VAL A 23 -10.51 -1.23 3.01
C VAL A 23 -9.13 -0.57 2.82
N MET A 24 -8.91 0.07 1.66
CA MET A 24 -7.60 0.63 1.24
C MET A 24 -6.46 -0.38 1.02
N SER A 25 -6.73 -1.69 0.95
CA SER A 25 -5.69 -2.70 0.70
C SER A 25 -4.97 -2.55 -0.66
N GLY A 26 -5.68 -2.08 -1.70
CA GLY A 26 -5.10 -1.79 -3.01
C GLY A 26 -4.06 -0.67 -2.94
N PRO A 27 -4.44 0.55 -2.52
CA PRO A 27 -3.50 1.65 -2.32
C PRO A 27 -2.30 1.29 -1.44
N ALA A 28 -2.54 0.61 -0.31
CA ALA A 28 -1.46 0.16 0.57
C ALA A 28 -0.46 -0.76 -0.17
N SER A 29 -0.96 -1.68 -1.02
CA SER A 29 -0.09 -2.52 -1.84
C SER A 29 0.72 -1.74 -2.88
N GLY A 30 0.10 -0.72 -3.49
CA GLY A 30 0.76 0.17 -4.45
C GLY A 30 1.94 0.93 -3.81
N VAL A 31 1.73 1.53 -2.64
CA VAL A 31 2.80 2.25 -1.92
C VAL A 31 3.91 1.29 -1.49
N MET A 32 3.57 0.10 -0.99
CA MET A 32 4.57 -0.91 -0.60
C MET A 32 5.43 -1.37 -1.79
N ALA A 33 4.80 -1.59 -2.95
CA ALA A 33 5.52 -1.94 -4.18
C ALA A 33 6.39 -0.79 -4.69
N ALA A 34 5.89 0.45 -4.66
CA ALA A 34 6.64 1.62 -5.04
C ALA A 34 7.87 1.84 -4.15
N ALA A 35 7.77 1.61 -2.84
CA ALA A 35 8.91 1.69 -1.93
C ALA A 35 9.96 0.61 -2.24
N HIS A 36 9.55 -0.59 -2.65
CA HIS A 36 10.49 -1.62 -3.11
C HIS A 36 11.21 -1.18 -4.39
N ALA A 37 10.49 -0.69 -5.39
CA ALA A 37 11.07 -0.20 -6.63
C ALA A 37 12.00 1.01 -6.40
N ALA A 38 11.60 1.96 -5.57
CA ALA A 38 12.37 3.15 -5.22
C ALA A 38 13.70 2.80 -4.54
N ARG A 39 13.69 1.84 -3.59
CA ARG A 39 14.92 1.33 -2.97
C ARG A 39 15.87 0.71 -3.99
N ALA A 40 15.36 -0.08 -4.93
CA ALA A 40 16.18 -0.65 -6.01
C ALA A 40 16.77 0.43 -6.94
N ALA A 41 16.09 1.57 -7.08
CA ALA A 41 16.55 2.73 -7.82
C ALA A 41 17.41 3.71 -7.00
N HIS A 42 17.73 3.40 -5.73
CA HIS A 42 18.42 4.30 -4.80
C HIS A 42 17.72 5.67 -4.62
N VAL A 43 16.39 5.69 -4.69
CA VAL A 43 15.56 6.87 -4.42
C VAL A 43 14.84 6.67 -3.09
N GLU A 44 15.15 7.51 -2.11
CA GLU A 44 14.64 7.34 -0.74
C GLU A 44 13.34 8.10 -0.48
N ASN A 45 13.07 9.17 -1.24
CA ASN A 45 11.89 10.01 -1.04
C ASN A 45 11.03 10.02 -2.30
N VAL A 46 9.80 9.51 -2.18
CA VAL A 46 8.89 9.30 -3.32
C VAL A 46 7.47 9.69 -2.92
N ILE A 47 6.76 10.33 -3.86
CA ILE A 47 5.30 10.46 -3.80
C ILE A 47 4.73 9.52 -4.85
N THR A 48 3.88 8.59 -4.44
CA THR A 48 3.13 7.74 -5.37
C THR A 48 1.83 8.43 -5.78
N TYR A 49 1.43 8.21 -7.02
CA TYR A 49 0.21 8.76 -7.58
C TYR A 49 -0.46 7.68 -8.43
N ASP A 50 -1.56 7.13 -7.92
CA ASP A 50 -2.37 6.12 -8.62
C ASP A 50 -3.76 6.71 -8.90
N MET A 51 -4.03 7.00 -10.16
CA MET A 51 -5.27 7.63 -10.59
C MET A 51 -6.06 6.68 -11.47
N GLY A 52 -7.31 6.44 -11.06
CA GLY A 52 -8.32 5.77 -11.88
C GLY A 52 -9.38 6.74 -12.39
N GLY A 53 -10.43 6.19 -13.01
CA GLY A 53 -11.57 6.97 -13.50
C GLY A 53 -12.54 7.46 -12.41
N THR A 54 -12.33 7.09 -11.15
CA THR A 54 -13.22 7.39 -10.02
C THR A 54 -12.48 7.92 -8.82
N SER A 55 -11.34 7.33 -8.48
CA SER A 55 -10.52 7.69 -7.33
C SER A 55 -9.09 8.03 -7.73
N CYS A 56 -8.39 8.69 -6.82
CA CYS A 56 -6.97 8.95 -6.89
C CYS A 56 -6.37 8.71 -5.52
N ASP A 57 -5.33 7.88 -5.46
CA ASP A 57 -4.62 7.49 -4.24
C ASP A 57 -3.21 8.09 -4.27
N VAL A 58 -2.85 8.80 -3.21
CA VAL A 58 -1.55 9.47 -3.07
C VAL A 58 -0.87 8.93 -1.82
N GLY A 59 0.37 8.50 -1.96
CA GLY A 59 1.17 7.94 -0.87
C GLY A 59 2.51 8.64 -0.76
N LEU A 60 3.02 8.76 0.47
CA LEU A 60 4.32 9.35 0.76
C LEU A 60 5.28 8.27 1.26
N ILE A 61 6.47 8.23 0.69
CA ILE A 61 7.59 7.39 1.13
C ILE A 61 8.72 8.34 1.50
N THR A 62 9.20 8.25 2.73
CA THR A 62 10.32 9.06 3.24
C THR A 62 11.41 8.15 3.77
N GLY A 63 12.67 8.40 3.39
CA GLY A 63 13.79 7.53 3.80
C GLY A 63 13.61 6.05 3.41
N GLY A 64 12.90 5.76 2.33
CA GLY A 64 12.57 4.40 1.88
C GLY A 64 11.45 3.70 2.65
N VAL A 65 10.78 4.42 3.57
CA VAL A 65 9.70 3.91 4.43
C VAL A 65 8.35 4.52 4.01
N PRO A 66 7.36 3.69 3.63
CA PRO A 66 5.98 4.13 3.43
C PRO A 66 5.34 4.73 4.68
N ALA A 67 4.64 5.86 4.53
CA ALA A 67 3.70 6.37 5.52
C ALA A 67 2.34 5.69 5.30
N VAL A 68 2.13 4.53 5.94
CA VAL A 68 0.89 3.73 5.91
C VAL A 68 0.21 3.70 7.28
#